data_AF-A0A3Q2ZE07-F1
#
_entry.id   AF-A0A3Q2ZE07-F1
#
_cell.length_a   1.000
_cell.length_b   1.000
_cell.length_c   1.000
_cell.angle_alpha   90.00
_cell.angle_beta   90.00
_cell.angle_gamma   90.00
#
_symmetry.space_group_name_H-M   'P 1'
#
loop_
_entity.id
_entity.type
_entity.pdbx_description
1 polymer ?
#
loop_
_entity_poly.entity_id
_entity_poly.type
_entity_poly.pdbx_seq_one_letter_code
_entity_poly.pdbx_strand_id
1 'polypeptide(L)'
;FNFPHNIPSPSTSPSKLKYLLEPPVYAEVVGRRGENVTLPCILKNKPDHYKVKWTKLEPGHVGPENIVMISNAHAFRRHGRLGPRASLRRAHNMDASLQLGGLQLRDGGRYRCELINDIDDESVVVTLRIEGVVFPYQSHKGRYRMTFHEAQVACEEQDGTLASYEQLYRAWTEGLDWCKAGWLQDGSVRYPIISPRPACGAQRHPGIRSYAPKDKNRDRFDAFCFTSLTAGSVFYIPGAFSLEQAGRACGRRAAQLALVGQLYAAWHFRGYDRCDGGWLRDGSVRFPIGTPRARCGGIPESGVRSFGFPDNTSHLYGAYCYR
;
A
#
# COMPACT_ATOMS: atom_id res chain seq x y z
N PHE A 1 40.92 38.08 4.80
CA PHE A 1 41.13 36.88 3.97
C PHE A 1 39.80 36.55 3.30
N ASN A 2 39.73 36.79 1.98
CA ASN A 2 38.57 36.52 1.12
C ASN A 2 38.42 35.02 0.87
N PHE A 3 37.21 34.49 0.97
CA PHE A 3 36.78 33.28 0.29
C PHE A 3 35.50 33.58 -0.50
N PRO A 4 35.46 33.39 -1.83
CA PRO A 4 34.22 33.50 -2.58
C PRO A 4 33.42 32.20 -2.45
N HIS A 5 32.25 32.27 -1.82
CA HIS A 5 31.23 31.23 -1.94
C HIS A 5 30.49 31.41 -3.27
N ASN A 6 30.95 30.71 -4.31
CA ASN A 6 30.12 30.42 -5.48
C ASN A 6 29.48 29.05 -5.26
N ILE A 7 28.28 29.03 -4.68
CA ILE A 7 27.39 27.87 -4.72
C ILE A 7 26.44 28.11 -5.89
N PRO A 8 26.49 27.33 -6.97
CA PRO A 8 25.49 27.43 -8.02
C PRO A 8 24.14 26.98 -7.45
N SER A 9 23.18 27.91 -7.41
CA SER A 9 21.78 27.61 -7.18
C SER A 9 21.26 26.76 -8.36
N PRO A 10 20.54 25.65 -8.12
CA PRO A 10 19.79 25.00 -9.19
C PRO A 10 18.58 25.88 -9.50
N SER A 11 18.77 26.80 -10.43
CA SER A 11 17.72 27.60 -11.06
C SER A 11 17.00 26.77 -12.12
N THR A 12 16.31 25.70 -11.73
CA THR A 12 15.30 25.10 -12.61
C THR A 12 14.00 25.86 -12.43
N SER A 13 13.86 26.94 -13.17
CA SER A 13 12.53 27.42 -13.57
C SER A 13 11.80 26.24 -14.25
N PRO A 14 10.53 25.95 -13.91
CA PRO A 14 9.80 24.89 -14.59
C PRO A 14 9.72 25.27 -16.08
N SER A 15 10.30 24.44 -16.94
CA SER A 15 10.22 24.59 -18.38
C SER A 15 8.73 24.64 -18.75
N LYS A 16 8.31 25.72 -19.39
CA LYS A 16 6.93 25.91 -19.81
C LYS A 16 6.59 24.85 -20.87
N LEU A 17 5.73 23.90 -20.53
CA LEU A 17 5.31 22.83 -21.44
C LEU A 17 4.64 23.42 -22.70
N LYS A 18 5.14 23.01 -23.87
CA LYS A 18 4.70 23.41 -25.22
C LYS A 18 3.65 22.46 -25.76
N TYR A 19 3.77 21.16 -25.48
CA TYR A 19 2.93 20.10 -26.03
C TYR A 19 2.04 19.44 -25.01
N LEU A 20 2.48 19.30 -23.76
CA LEU A 20 1.67 18.71 -22.69
C LEU A 20 0.97 19.79 -21.85
N LEU A 21 -0.25 19.51 -21.41
CA LEU A 21 -0.84 20.27 -20.32
C LEU A 21 -0.22 19.81 -19.01
N GLU A 22 0.23 20.78 -18.23
CA GLU A 22 0.66 20.51 -16.86
C GLU A 22 -0.53 19.93 -16.10
N PRO A 23 -0.35 18.80 -15.40
CA PRO A 23 -1.41 18.29 -14.55
C PRO A 23 -1.79 19.39 -13.55
N PRO A 24 -3.07 19.53 -13.16
CA PRO A 24 -3.40 20.41 -12.05
C PRO A 24 -2.50 20.05 -10.86
N VAL A 25 -2.06 21.08 -10.13
CA VAL A 25 -0.90 21.16 -9.19
C VAL A 25 -0.73 19.98 -8.20
N TYR A 26 -1.70 19.07 -8.11
CA TYR A 26 -1.72 17.86 -7.27
C TYR A 26 -2.28 16.63 -7.99
N ALA A 27 -1.80 16.24 -9.18
CA ALA A 27 -2.33 15.05 -9.89
C ALA A 27 -1.97 13.72 -9.19
N GLU A 28 -2.55 13.52 -8.00
CA GLU A 28 -2.74 12.24 -7.34
C GLU A 28 -4.10 11.70 -7.78
N VAL A 29 -4.08 10.63 -8.56
CA VAL A 29 -5.27 9.85 -8.90
C VAL A 29 -5.43 8.79 -7.82
N VAL A 30 -6.61 8.70 -7.24
CA VAL A 30 -6.93 7.73 -6.19
C VAL A 30 -7.82 6.64 -6.79
N GLY A 31 -7.52 5.39 -6.49
CA GLY A 31 -8.38 4.27 -6.85
C GLY A 31 -8.32 3.15 -5.82
N ARG A 32 -9.34 2.32 -5.79
CA ARG A 32 -9.40 1.11 -4.96
C ARG A 32 -9.00 -0.11 -5.74
N ARG A 33 -8.61 -1.17 -5.03
CA ARG A 33 -8.36 -2.47 -5.65
C ARG A 33 -9.59 -2.93 -6.44
N GLY A 34 -9.36 -3.35 -7.68
CA GLY A 34 -10.40 -3.80 -8.62
C GLY A 34 -11.02 -2.69 -9.47
N GLU A 35 -10.85 -1.41 -9.13
CA GLU A 35 -11.39 -0.31 -9.92
C GLU A 35 -10.58 -0.06 -11.20
N ASN A 36 -11.18 0.72 -12.11
CA ASN A 36 -10.52 1.27 -13.27
C ASN A 36 -10.22 2.75 -13.01
N VAL A 37 -9.01 3.19 -13.34
CA VAL A 37 -8.59 4.58 -13.16
C VAL A 37 -8.06 5.16 -14.46
N THR A 38 -8.16 6.49 -14.59
CA THR A 38 -7.56 7.23 -15.70
C THR A 38 -6.43 8.08 -15.14
N LEU A 39 -5.21 7.86 -15.63
CA LEU A 39 -4.08 8.73 -15.37
C LEU A 39 -4.05 9.81 -16.46
N PRO A 40 -4.30 11.09 -16.11
CA PRO A 40 -4.48 12.14 -17.09
C PRO A 40 -3.18 12.42 -17.85
N CYS A 41 -3.28 12.52 -19.17
CA CYS A 41 -2.25 13.10 -20.02
C CYS A 41 -2.92 13.74 -21.23
N ILE A 42 -3.00 15.06 -21.22
CA ILE A 42 -3.71 15.84 -22.24
C ILE A 42 -2.69 16.64 -23.04
N LEU A 43 -2.78 16.51 -24.36
CA LEU A 43 -1.97 17.28 -25.28
C LEU A 43 -2.55 18.69 -25.40
N LYS A 44 -1.71 19.71 -25.30
CA LYS A 44 -2.02 21.10 -25.62
C LYS A 44 -1.94 21.34 -27.13
N ASN A 45 -0.90 20.81 -27.76
CA ASN A 45 -0.62 20.91 -29.19
C ASN A 45 -0.12 19.57 -29.71
N LYS A 46 -0.44 19.23 -30.98
CA LYS A 46 0.03 18.01 -31.63
C LYS A 46 1.16 18.31 -32.61
N PRO A 47 2.36 17.75 -32.41
CA PRO A 47 3.37 17.70 -33.47
C PRO A 47 2.91 16.80 -34.62
N ASP A 48 3.47 16.99 -35.82
CA ASP A 48 3.18 16.15 -37.00
C ASP A 48 3.60 14.69 -36.77
N HIS A 49 4.78 14.50 -36.17
CA HIS A 49 5.32 13.20 -35.79
C HIS A 49 5.56 13.17 -34.29
N TYR A 50 4.76 12.40 -33.57
CA TYR A 50 4.92 12.22 -32.13
C TYR A 50 4.55 10.82 -31.67
N LYS A 51 5.11 10.46 -30.52
CA LYS A 51 4.73 9.27 -29.73
C LYS A 51 4.47 9.70 -28.30
N VAL A 52 3.52 9.04 -27.65
CA VAL A 52 3.30 9.16 -26.22
C VAL A 52 3.65 7.84 -25.55
N LYS A 53 4.64 7.88 -24.67
CA LYS A 53 5.14 6.74 -23.88
C LYS A 53 4.68 6.89 -22.44
N TRP A 54 4.03 5.86 -21.92
CA TRP A 54 3.68 5.73 -20.52
C TRP A 54 4.64 4.75 -19.83
N THR A 55 5.29 5.21 -18.77
CA THR A 55 6.26 4.42 -17.99
C THR A 55 5.90 4.47 -16.51
N LYS A 56 5.90 3.32 -15.83
CA LYS A 56 5.82 3.28 -14.37
C LYS A 56 7.21 3.56 -13.78
N LEU A 57 7.32 4.55 -12.91
CA LEU A 57 8.58 4.94 -12.30
C LEU A 57 8.86 4.09 -11.05
N GLU A 58 10.02 3.44 -11.03
CA GLU A 58 10.52 2.69 -9.88
C GLU A 58 11.79 3.37 -9.33
N PRO A 59 11.76 3.95 -8.12
CA PRO A 59 12.93 4.61 -7.54
C PRO A 59 14.11 3.65 -7.40
N GLY A 60 15.26 4.01 -7.95
CA GLY A 60 16.49 3.22 -7.83
C GLY A 60 16.54 1.95 -8.69
N HIS A 61 15.60 1.76 -9.62
CA HIS A 61 15.70 0.68 -10.60
C HIS A 61 16.82 0.97 -11.61
N VAL A 62 17.83 0.11 -11.65
CA VAL A 62 18.89 0.11 -12.67
C VAL A 62 18.56 -0.99 -13.66
N GLY A 63 17.96 -0.63 -14.79
CA GLY A 63 17.48 -1.58 -15.78
C GLY A 63 16.60 -0.91 -16.84
N PRO A 64 15.99 -1.71 -17.74
CA PRO A 64 15.06 -1.21 -18.76
C PRO A 64 13.88 -0.48 -18.10
N GLU A 65 13.39 0.58 -18.75
CA GLU A 65 12.20 1.27 -18.27
C GLU A 65 10.99 0.32 -18.15
N ASN A 66 10.19 0.48 -17.09
CA ASN A 66 8.93 -0.25 -16.93
C ASN A 66 7.83 0.39 -17.81
N ILE A 67 7.98 0.23 -19.12
CA ILE A 67 7.07 0.76 -20.13
C ILE A 67 5.73 0.03 -20.02
N VAL A 68 4.65 0.81 -19.91
CA VAL A 68 3.27 0.32 -19.84
C VAL A 68 2.63 0.34 -21.23
N MET A 69 2.83 1.43 -21.96
CA MET A 69 2.23 1.65 -23.28
C MET A 69 3.02 2.65 -24.10
N ILE A 70 3.07 2.44 -25.41
CA ILE A 70 3.50 3.46 -26.39
C ILE A 70 2.37 3.66 -27.38
N SER A 71 2.01 4.91 -27.64
CA SER A 71 0.96 5.28 -28.60
C SER A 71 1.43 6.35 -29.55
N ASN A 72 0.79 6.43 -30.71
CA ASN A 72 0.90 7.53 -31.66
C ASN A 72 -0.51 7.92 -32.13
N ALA A 73 -0.61 8.77 -33.16
CA ALA A 73 -1.89 9.23 -33.68
C ALA A 73 -2.83 8.11 -34.18
N HIS A 74 -2.30 6.94 -34.56
CA HIS A 74 -3.06 5.89 -35.24
C HIS A 74 -3.17 4.58 -34.46
N ALA A 75 -2.19 4.26 -33.62
CA ALA A 75 -2.03 2.96 -32.98
C ALA A 75 -1.44 3.09 -31.57
N PHE A 76 -1.60 2.02 -30.79
CA PHE A 76 -0.92 1.86 -29.51
C PHE A 76 -0.43 0.43 -29.33
N ARG A 77 0.64 0.28 -28.56
CA ARG A 77 1.26 -0.99 -28.18
C ARG A 77 1.38 -1.05 -26.67
N ARG A 78 1.03 -2.20 -26.11
CA ARG A 78 1.01 -2.49 -24.67
C ARG A 78 2.27 -3.24 -24.29
N HIS A 79 2.88 -2.90 -23.15
CA HIS A 79 4.15 -3.46 -22.70
C HIS A 79 4.12 -3.80 -21.20
N GLY A 80 5.01 -4.70 -20.78
CA GLY A 80 5.21 -5.05 -19.37
C GLY A 80 3.99 -5.70 -18.69
N ARG A 81 4.07 -5.80 -17.35
CA ARG A 81 3.04 -6.44 -16.51
C ARG A 81 1.70 -5.69 -16.51
N LEU A 82 1.74 -4.37 -16.69
CA LEU A 82 0.55 -3.52 -16.71
C LEU A 82 -0.12 -3.46 -18.09
N GLY A 83 0.62 -3.73 -19.16
CA GLY A 83 0.16 -3.68 -20.55
C GLY A 83 -1.18 -4.35 -20.80
N PRO A 84 -1.41 -5.62 -20.39
CA PRO A 84 -2.69 -6.30 -20.62
C PRO A 84 -3.92 -5.59 -20.04
N ARG A 85 -3.74 -4.78 -18.99
CA ARG A 85 -4.79 -3.99 -18.32
C ARG A 85 -4.78 -2.51 -18.70
N ALA A 86 -3.89 -2.11 -19.59
CA ALA A 86 -3.71 -0.75 -20.05
C ALA A 86 -4.45 -0.50 -21.37
N SER A 87 -5.14 0.63 -21.47
CA SER A 87 -5.77 1.13 -22.69
C SER A 87 -5.67 2.66 -22.76
N LEU A 88 -5.94 3.24 -23.94
CA LEU A 88 -6.09 4.69 -24.07
C LEU A 88 -7.54 5.08 -23.83
N ARG A 89 -7.79 6.12 -23.04
CA ARG A 89 -9.14 6.63 -22.79
C ARG A 89 -9.80 7.20 -24.06
N ARG A 90 -9.05 7.98 -24.85
CA ARG A 90 -9.50 8.63 -26.11
C ARG A 90 -10.82 9.41 -25.97
N ALA A 91 -11.00 10.19 -24.90
CA ALA A 91 -12.22 10.99 -24.74
C ALA A 91 -12.38 12.08 -25.83
N HIS A 92 -11.27 12.58 -26.36
CA HIS A 92 -11.20 13.45 -27.54
C HIS A 92 -9.83 13.28 -28.21
N ASN A 93 -9.62 13.94 -29.34
CA ASN A 93 -8.42 13.79 -30.16
C ASN A 93 -7.11 14.17 -29.43
N MET A 94 -7.14 15.03 -28.41
CA MET A 94 -5.96 15.43 -27.61
C MET A 94 -5.76 14.59 -26.33
N ASP A 95 -6.63 13.62 -26.08
CA ASP A 95 -6.59 12.79 -24.87
C ASP A 95 -5.67 11.57 -25.07
N ALA A 96 -4.48 11.64 -24.46
CA ALA A 96 -3.49 10.56 -24.41
C ALA A 96 -3.46 9.86 -23.03
N SER A 97 -4.53 10.02 -22.23
CA SER A 97 -4.62 9.49 -20.88
C SER A 97 -4.60 7.96 -20.87
N LEU A 98 -3.85 7.40 -19.92
CA LEU A 98 -3.77 5.97 -19.69
C LEU A 98 -4.94 5.53 -18.82
N GLN A 99 -5.77 4.64 -19.35
CA GLN A 99 -6.78 3.94 -18.56
C GLN A 99 -6.19 2.60 -18.10
N LEU A 100 -6.09 2.42 -16.78
CA LEU A 100 -5.61 1.20 -16.15
C LEU A 100 -6.78 0.49 -15.46
N GLY A 101 -7.07 -0.73 -15.90
CA GLY A 101 -8.18 -1.52 -15.39
C GLY A 101 -7.79 -2.49 -14.27
N GLY A 102 -8.76 -2.81 -13.42
CA GLY A 102 -8.65 -3.85 -12.39
C GLY A 102 -7.44 -3.65 -11.48
N LEU A 103 -7.37 -2.50 -10.81
CA LEU A 103 -6.22 -2.11 -9.99
C LEU A 103 -5.81 -3.17 -8.98
N GLN A 104 -4.49 -3.37 -8.85
CA GLN A 104 -3.87 -4.24 -7.86
C GLN A 104 -3.11 -3.42 -6.82
N LEU A 105 -2.84 -4.00 -5.65
CA LEU A 105 -2.14 -3.31 -4.54
C LEU A 105 -0.77 -2.75 -4.95
N ARG A 106 -0.06 -3.47 -5.82
CA ARG A 106 1.27 -3.08 -6.33
C ARG A 106 1.22 -2.07 -7.47
N ASP A 107 0.04 -1.66 -7.93
CA ASP A 107 -0.08 -0.73 -9.06
C ASP A 107 0.11 0.73 -8.63
N GLY A 108 0.02 1.04 -7.34
CA GLY A 108 0.36 2.38 -6.83
C GLY A 108 1.79 2.81 -7.20
N GLY A 109 2.01 4.12 -7.24
CA GLY A 109 3.29 4.73 -7.54
C GLY A 109 3.19 5.84 -8.58
N ARG A 110 4.35 6.33 -9.04
CA ARG A 110 4.43 7.42 -10.00
C ARG A 110 4.47 6.88 -11.43
N TYR A 111 3.79 7.56 -12.34
CA TYR A 111 3.71 7.24 -13.76
C TYR A 111 4.10 8.46 -14.57
N ARG A 112 4.95 8.25 -15.56
CA ARG A 112 5.38 9.30 -16.49
C ARG A 112 4.63 9.15 -17.80
N CYS A 113 3.96 10.21 -18.23
CA CYS A 113 3.54 10.39 -19.61
C CYS A 113 4.58 11.23 -20.32
N GLU A 114 5.24 10.68 -21.32
CA GLU A 114 6.30 11.35 -22.09
C GLU A 114 5.86 11.47 -23.55
N LEU A 115 5.77 12.69 -24.05
CA LEU A 115 5.61 12.99 -25.46
C LEU A 115 6.99 13.15 -26.08
N ILE A 116 7.25 12.31 -27.08
CA ILE A 116 8.51 12.24 -27.82
C ILE A 116 8.23 12.68 -29.25
N ASN A 117 9.00 13.65 -29.74
CA ASN A 117 9.01 14.08 -31.14
C ASN A 117 10.46 14.29 -31.60
N ASP A 118 10.66 14.75 -32.84
CA ASP A 118 12.00 14.87 -33.42
C ASP A 118 12.83 16.05 -32.88
N ILE A 119 12.23 16.91 -32.03
CA ILE A 119 12.81 18.20 -31.59
C ILE A 119 12.96 18.24 -30.07
N ASP A 120 11.86 18.02 -29.33
CA ASP A 120 11.79 18.16 -27.87
C ASP A 120 11.01 17.00 -27.24
N ASP A 121 11.52 16.48 -26.12
CA ASP A 121 10.81 15.54 -25.25
C ASP A 121 10.21 16.28 -24.05
N GLU A 122 8.90 16.14 -23.87
CA GLU A 122 8.17 16.68 -22.71
C GLU A 122 7.56 15.57 -21.89
N SER A 123 7.61 15.69 -20.56
CA SER A 123 6.96 14.71 -19.71
C SER A 123 6.22 15.34 -18.53
N VAL A 124 5.14 14.67 -18.15
CA VAL A 124 4.37 14.95 -16.94
C VAL A 124 4.32 13.70 -16.07
N VAL A 125 4.33 13.89 -14.76
CA VAL A 125 4.28 12.80 -13.79
C VAL A 125 2.98 12.84 -13.01
N VAL A 126 2.29 11.70 -12.96
CA VAL A 126 1.06 11.49 -12.22
C VAL A 126 1.30 10.45 -11.14
N THR A 127 0.81 10.68 -9.92
CA THR A 127 0.88 9.68 -8.84
C THR A 127 -0.44 8.92 -8.79
N LEU A 128 -0.38 7.59 -8.89
CA LEU A 128 -1.52 6.71 -8.59
C LEU A 128 -1.42 6.23 -7.15
N ARG A 129 -2.41 6.59 -6.33
CA ARG A 129 -2.56 6.09 -4.98
C ARG A 129 -3.63 5.01 -4.93
N ILE A 130 -3.25 3.84 -4.41
CA ILE A 130 -4.22 2.83 -4.01
C ILE A 130 -4.74 3.21 -2.62
N GLU A 131 -6.06 3.41 -2.50
CA GLU A 131 -6.71 3.60 -1.20
C GLU A 131 -6.68 2.29 -0.40
N GLY A 132 -6.30 2.35 0.87
CA GLY A 132 -6.07 1.16 1.67
C GLY A 132 -5.63 1.47 3.10
N VAL A 133 -5.35 0.41 3.84
CA VAL A 133 -4.98 0.46 5.26
C VAL A 133 -3.67 -0.28 5.49
N VAL A 134 -2.79 0.31 6.29
CA VAL A 134 -1.56 -0.33 6.77
C VAL A 134 -1.86 -1.07 8.06
N PHE A 135 -1.33 -2.28 8.18
CA PHE A 135 -1.43 -3.07 9.40
C PHE A 135 -0.08 -3.69 9.80
N PRO A 136 0.27 -3.68 11.09
CA PRO A 136 1.42 -4.40 11.59
C PRO A 136 1.16 -5.91 11.57
N TYR A 137 2.16 -6.67 11.15
CA TYR A 137 2.12 -8.12 11.10
C TYR A 137 3.36 -8.74 11.75
N GLN A 138 3.12 -9.66 12.68
CA GLN A 138 4.14 -10.42 13.41
C GLN A 138 3.93 -11.90 13.10
N SER A 139 5.01 -12.66 12.95
CA SER A 139 4.96 -14.11 12.73
C SER A 139 4.46 -14.87 13.97
N HIS A 140 3.86 -16.05 13.75
CA HIS A 140 3.54 -17.01 14.81
C HIS A 140 4.78 -17.50 15.57
N LYS A 141 5.98 -17.41 14.96
CA LYS A 141 7.27 -17.73 15.59
C LYS A 141 7.72 -16.66 16.60
N GLY A 142 6.93 -15.61 16.78
CA GLY A 142 7.20 -14.49 17.68
C GLY A 142 7.77 -13.26 16.97
N ARG A 143 8.20 -12.30 17.78
CA ARG A 143 8.68 -10.98 17.35
C ARG A 143 10.03 -11.08 16.63
N TYR A 144 10.17 -10.30 15.55
CA TYR A 144 11.40 -10.12 14.78
C TYR A 144 11.96 -11.43 14.23
N ARG A 145 11.11 -12.18 13.53
CA ARG A 145 11.43 -13.50 13.00
C ARG A 145 11.45 -13.60 11.48
N MET A 146 11.13 -12.52 10.76
CA MET A 146 11.04 -12.54 9.30
C MET A 146 12.18 -11.75 8.65
N THR A 147 12.87 -12.35 7.68
CA THR A 147 13.70 -11.62 6.71
C THR A 147 12.82 -10.76 5.81
N PHE A 148 13.41 -9.90 4.98
CA PHE A 148 12.64 -9.06 4.04
C PHE A 148 11.77 -9.92 3.09
N HIS A 149 12.36 -11.00 2.56
CA HIS A 149 11.66 -11.89 1.62
C HIS A 149 10.55 -12.69 2.32
N GLU A 150 10.79 -13.17 3.55
CA GLU A 150 9.76 -13.83 4.36
C GLU A 150 8.63 -12.87 4.72
N ALA A 151 8.94 -11.61 5.05
CA ALA A 151 7.95 -10.57 5.34
C ALA A 151 7.08 -10.22 4.11
N GLN A 152 7.67 -10.22 2.91
CA GLN A 152 6.92 -10.03 1.67
C GLN A 152 5.89 -11.14 1.46
N VAL A 153 6.32 -12.41 1.56
CA VAL A 153 5.43 -13.56 1.42
C VAL A 153 4.35 -13.54 2.51
N ALA A 154 4.72 -13.24 3.75
CA ALA A 154 3.78 -13.16 4.85
C ALA A 154 2.68 -12.11 4.63
N CYS A 155 2.99 -10.93 4.06
CA CYS A 155 1.95 -9.97 3.71
C CYS A 155 1.04 -10.48 2.58
N GLU A 156 1.60 -11.16 1.57
CA GLU A 156 0.82 -11.75 0.46
C GLU A 156 -0.15 -12.83 0.93
N GLU A 157 0.30 -13.71 1.83
CA GLU A 157 -0.53 -14.74 2.46
C GLU A 157 -1.72 -14.18 3.25
N GLN A 158 -1.63 -12.90 3.66
CA GLN A 158 -2.65 -12.18 4.43
C GLN A 158 -3.46 -11.17 3.60
N ASP A 159 -3.56 -11.35 2.28
CA ASP A 159 -4.28 -10.44 1.35
C ASP A 159 -3.71 -9.01 1.35
N GLY A 160 -2.38 -8.91 1.39
CA GLY A 160 -1.68 -7.63 1.39
C GLY A 160 -0.36 -7.65 0.64
N THR A 161 0.35 -6.53 0.70
CA THR A 161 1.75 -6.40 0.25
C THR A 161 2.53 -5.66 1.31
N LEU A 162 3.86 -5.69 1.28
CA LEU A 162 4.63 -4.76 2.13
C LEU A 162 4.19 -3.32 1.84
N ALA A 163 4.01 -2.53 2.89
CA ALA A 163 3.65 -1.13 2.78
C ALA A 163 4.83 -0.31 2.25
N SER A 164 4.53 0.66 1.40
CA SER A 164 5.49 1.73 1.06
C SER A 164 5.66 2.69 2.24
N TYR A 165 6.73 3.48 2.21
CA TYR A 165 6.91 4.54 3.21
C TYR A 165 5.78 5.56 3.19
N GLU A 166 5.27 5.94 2.02
CA GLU A 166 4.16 6.90 1.88
C GLU A 166 2.89 6.36 2.54
N GLN A 167 2.58 5.07 2.37
CA GLN A 167 1.45 4.41 3.03
C GLN A 167 1.64 4.36 4.55
N LEU A 168 2.85 4.03 5.04
CA LEU A 168 3.12 4.04 6.49
C LEU A 168 3.00 5.45 7.08
N TYR A 169 3.49 6.46 6.35
CA TYR A 169 3.40 7.86 6.74
C TYR A 169 1.96 8.31 6.89
N ARG A 170 1.09 8.00 5.92
CA ARG A 170 -0.34 8.30 6.02
C ARG A 170 -1.00 7.58 7.20
N ALA A 171 -0.74 6.29 7.36
CA ALA A 171 -1.27 5.55 8.50
C ALA A 171 -0.85 6.14 9.85
N TRP A 172 0.41 6.62 9.96
CA TRP A 172 0.90 7.33 11.14
C TRP A 172 0.17 8.67 11.36
N THR A 173 -0.03 9.48 10.31
CA THR A 173 -0.80 10.73 10.42
C THR A 173 -2.27 10.49 10.78
N GLU A 174 -2.78 9.29 10.51
CA GLU A 174 -4.15 8.84 10.84
C GLU A 174 -4.24 8.13 12.20
N GLY A 175 -3.16 8.05 12.98
CA GLY A 175 -3.20 7.52 14.35
C GLY A 175 -2.45 6.21 14.59
N LEU A 176 -1.75 5.65 13.59
CA LEU A 176 -0.95 4.44 13.79
C LEU A 176 0.26 4.71 14.71
N ASP A 177 0.18 4.20 15.93
CA ASP A 177 1.27 4.17 16.91
C ASP A 177 1.72 2.73 17.18
N TRP A 178 2.91 2.37 16.71
CA TRP A 178 3.41 1.00 16.80
C TRP A 178 4.91 0.93 17.12
N CYS A 179 5.24 0.52 18.34
CA CYS A 179 6.61 0.37 18.81
C CYS A 179 7.22 -1.00 18.50
N LYS A 180 7.14 -1.43 17.25
CA LYS A 180 7.92 -2.57 16.75
C LYS A 180 8.38 -2.28 15.33
N ALA A 181 9.66 -2.55 15.09
CA ALA A 181 10.29 -2.36 13.80
C ALA A 181 9.79 -3.38 12.79
N GLY A 182 9.42 -2.91 11.60
CA GLY A 182 8.95 -3.77 10.51
C GLY A 182 9.53 -3.40 9.17
N TRP A 183 9.66 -4.41 8.29
CA TRP A 183 10.05 -4.22 6.90
C TRP A 183 9.01 -3.42 6.12
N LEU A 184 9.49 -2.58 5.20
CA LEU A 184 8.72 -1.86 4.19
C LEU A 184 9.11 -2.33 2.78
N GLN A 185 8.33 -1.94 1.77
CA GLN A 185 8.48 -2.38 0.38
C GLN A 185 9.86 -2.05 -0.22
N ASP A 186 10.48 -0.94 0.18
CA ASP A 186 11.83 -0.54 -0.25
C ASP A 186 12.94 -1.38 0.43
N GLY A 187 12.56 -2.19 1.42
CA GLY A 187 13.46 -2.95 2.28
C GLY A 187 14.11 -2.11 3.37
N SER A 188 13.59 -0.92 3.65
CA SER A 188 13.90 -0.21 4.88
C SER A 188 13.14 -0.84 6.06
N VAL A 189 13.66 -0.61 7.28
CA VAL A 189 13.06 -1.08 8.52
C VAL A 189 12.71 0.11 9.38
N ARG A 190 11.42 0.29 9.65
CA ARG A 190 10.88 1.48 10.30
C ARG A 190 9.83 1.16 11.35
N TYR A 191 9.47 2.13 12.18
CA TYR A 191 8.32 2.04 13.08
C TYR A 191 7.73 3.42 13.38
N PRO A 192 6.40 3.61 13.32
CA PRO A 192 5.73 4.88 13.61
C PRO A 192 5.45 5.02 15.11
N ILE A 193 5.72 6.18 15.69
CA ILE A 193 5.39 6.52 17.09
C ILE A 193 4.65 7.84 17.12
N ILE A 194 3.51 7.87 17.82
CA ILE A 194 2.79 9.11 18.12
C ILE A 194 3.08 9.50 19.57
N SER A 195 2.81 8.61 20.53
CA SER A 195 3.03 8.86 21.95
C SER A 195 4.43 8.41 22.36
N PRO A 196 5.35 9.34 22.68
CA PRO A 196 6.71 9.00 23.07
C PRO A 196 6.71 8.17 24.35
N ARG A 197 7.47 7.07 24.36
CA ARG A 197 7.60 6.18 25.53
C ARG A 197 9.01 5.61 25.64
N PRO A 198 9.57 5.44 26.85
CA PRO A 198 10.99 5.10 27.03
C PRO A 198 11.44 3.84 26.26
N ALA A 199 10.61 2.79 26.28
CA ALA A 199 10.86 1.52 25.60
C ALA A 199 10.92 1.63 24.06
N CYS A 200 10.62 2.80 23.49
CA CYS A 200 10.45 3.04 22.06
C CYS A 200 11.40 4.13 21.54
N GLY A 201 12.59 4.20 22.14
CA GLY A 201 13.63 5.16 21.78
C GLY A 201 13.45 6.53 22.45
N ALA A 202 13.21 6.52 23.77
CA ALA A 202 13.01 7.64 24.70
C ALA A 202 13.34 9.06 24.18
N GLN A 203 12.46 10.04 24.51
CA GLN A 203 12.68 11.49 24.33
C GLN A 203 12.82 12.01 22.89
N ARG A 204 12.05 11.46 21.94
CA ARG A 204 11.96 12.03 20.59
C ARG A 204 10.50 12.34 20.23
N HIS A 205 10.26 13.52 19.63
CA HIS A 205 8.97 13.99 19.11
C HIS A 205 8.28 12.95 18.20
N PRO A 206 6.95 12.95 18.06
CA PRO A 206 6.22 12.04 17.16
C PRO A 206 6.88 11.89 15.78
N GLY A 207 6.88 10.68 15.22
CA GLY A 207 7.42 10.45 13.88
C GLY A 207 7.70 8.99 13.55
N ILE A 208 8.07 8.75 12.29
CA ILE A 208 8.54 7.45 11.83
C ILE A 208 10.03 7.33 12.07
N ARG A 209 10.42 6.32 12.85
CA ARG A 209 11.82 6.00 13.11
C ARG A 209 12.33 5.01 12.07
N SER A 210 13.57 5.20 11.63
CA SER A 210 14.25 4.27 10.74
C SER A 210 15.45 3.65 11.44
N TYR A 211 15.66 2.37 11.19
CA TYR A 211 16.94 1.74 11.49
C TYR A 211 17.94 2.10 10.37
N ALA A 212 19.24 1.97 10.67
CA ALA A 212 20.29 1.98 9.66
C ALA A 212 20.04 0.87 8.62
N PRO A 213 20.62 0.97 7.39
CA PRO A 213 20.45 -0.05 6.35
C PRO A 213 20.61 -1.47 6.88
N LYS A 214 19.71 -2.37 6.46
CA LYS A 214 19.61 -3.75 6.93
C LYS A 214 19.83 -4.75 5.81
N ASP A 215 20.41 -5.89 6.16
CA ASP A 215 20.61 -7.00 5.24
C ASP A 215 19.28 -7.73 5.04
N LYS A 216 18.74 -7.65 3.81
CA LYS A 216 17.44 -8.23 3.43
C LYS A 216 17.38 -9.76 3.60
N ASN A 217 18.52 -10.44 3.57
CA ASN A 217 18.62 -11.89 3.65
C ASN A 217 18.87 -12.40 5.08
N ARG A 218 19.51 -11.59 5.93
CA ARG A 218 19.99 -12.03 7.25
C ARG A 218 19.25 -11.40 8.42
N ASP A 219 18.98 -10.09 8.34
CA ASP A 219 18.33 -9.39 9.43
C ASP A 219 16.86 -9.80 9.53
N ARG A 220 16.30 -9.76 10.75
CA ARG A 220 14.94 -10.22 11.02
C ARG A 220 14.14 -9.19 11.78
N PHE A 221 12.93 -8.92 11.31
CA PHE A 221 12.00 -7.94 11.86
C PHE A 221 10.55 -8.43 11.69
N ASP A 222 9.60 -7.59 12.10
CA ASP A 222 8.18 -7.76 11.78
C ASP A 222 7.91 -7.17 10.38
N ALA A 223 6.65 -6.99 9.99
CA ALA A 223 6.27 -6.37 8.72
C ALA A 223 5.19 -5.30 8.93
N PHE A 224 5.23 -4.25 8.12
CA PHE A 224 4.05 -3.43 7.87
C PHE A 224 3.46 -3.85 6.54
N CYS A 225 2.27 -4.44 6.58
CA CYS A 225 1.53 -4.85 5.39
C CYS A 225 0.51 -3.78 5.03
N PHE A 226 0.13 -3.72 3.75
CA PHE A 226 -0.87 -2.84 3.20
C PHE A 226 -1.90 -3.67 2.46
N THR A 227 -3.18 -3.36 2.67
CA THR A 227 -4.29 -3.96 1.93
C THR A 227 -5.29 -2.87 1.52
N SER A 228 -6.23 -3.22 0.65
CA SER A 228 -7.27 -2.32 0.14
C SER A 228 -8.64 -2.97 0.34
N LEU A 229 -9.70 -2.31 -0.14
CA LEU A 229 -11.04 -2.87 -0.11
C LEU A 229 -11.05 -4.28 -0.70
N THR A 230 -11.75 -5.19 -0.02
CA THR A 230 -11.94 -6.57 -0.45
C THR A 230 -13.37 -6.74 -0.97
N ALA A 231 -13.54 -7.61 -1.97
CA ALA A 231 -14.84 -7.81 -2.62
C ALA A 231 -15.85 -8.55 -1.72
N GLY A 232 -15.36 -9.47 -0.88
CA GLY A 232 -16.16 -10.28 0.03
C GLY A 232 -16.50 -9.57 1.33
N SER A 233 -16.92 -10.31 2.35
CA SER A 233 -17.43 -9.81 3.63
C SER A 233 -16.89 -10.60 4.80
N VAL A 234 -16.46 -9.91 5.85
CA VAL A 234 -16.09 -10.52 7.13
C VAL A 234 -17.33 -10.59 8.03
N PHE A 235 -17.53 -11.72 8.69
CA PHE A 235 -18.55 -11.89 9.71
C PHE A 235 -18.01 -12.75 10.87
N TYR A 236 -18.63 -12.62 12.05
CA TYR A 236 -18.19 -13.31 13.27
C TYR A 236 -19.14 -14.46 13.61
N ILE A 237 -18.57 -15.61 14.00
CA ILE A 237 -19.31 -16.74 14.59
C ILE A 237 -18.93 -16.82 16.07
N PRO A 238 -19.87 -16.60 17.01
CA PRO A 238 -19.61 -16.74 18.44
C PRO A 238 -19.40 -18.21 18.80
N GLY A 239 -18.52 -18.46 19.76
CA GLY A 239 -18.26 -19.79 20.29
C GLY A 239 -16.92 -19.86 21.02
N ALA A 240 -16.69 -21.01 21.64
CA ALA A 240 -15.46 -21.38 22.33
C ALA A 240 -14.74 -22.44 21.48
N PHE A 241 -14.15 -22.01 20.36
CA PHE A 241 -13.57 -22.90 19.37
C PHE A 241 -12.06 -23.04 19.55
N SER A 242 -11.53 -24.22 19.28
CA SER A 242 -10.13 -24.37 18.83
C SER A 242 -9.97 -23.81 17.41
N LEU A 243 -8.73 -23.59 16.94
CA LEU A 243 -8.49 -23.08 15.59
C LEU A 243 -9.14 -23.97 14.51
N GLU A 244 -9.02 -25.28 14.66
CA GLU A 244 -9.59 -26.25 13.73
C GLU A 244 -11.13 -26.22 13.73
N GLN A 245 -11.74 -26.12 14.92
CA GLN A 245 -13.19 -25.98 15.06
C GLN A 245 -13.69 -24.67 14.47
N ALA A 246 -12.95 -23.57 14.63
CA ALA A 246 -13.27 -22.27 14.03
C ALA A 246 -13.27 -22.36 12.50
N GLY A 247 -12.28 -23.07 11.92
CA GLY A 247 -12.24 -23.39 10.50
C GLY A 247 -13.47 -24.17 10.02
N ARG A 248 -13.84 -25.23 10.74
CA ARG A 248 -15.04 -26.02 10.45
C ARG A 248 -16.33 -25.18 10.58
N ALA A 249 -16.41 -24.29 11.56
CA ALA A 249 -17.54 -23.40 11.77
C ALA A 249 -17.74 -22.43 10.59
N CYS A 250 -16.66 -21.83 10.07
CA CYS A 250 -16.71 -21.03 8.84
C CYS A 250 -17.13 -21.88 7.64
N GLY A 251 -16.56 -23.09 7.49
CA GLY A 251 -16.86 -24.00 6.39
C GLY A 251 -18.34 -24.39 6.29
N ARG A 252 -19.00 -24.62 7.44
CA ARG A 252 -20.46 -24.87 7.51
C ARG A 252 -21.32 -23.71 6.97
N ARG A 253 -20.75 -22.51 6.84
CA ARG A 253 -21.39 -21.33 6.25
C ARG A 253 -20.84 -20.98 4.87
N ALA A 254 -20.23 -21.95 4.18
CA ALA A 254 -19.57 -21.77 2.89
C ALA A 254 -18.55 -20.61 2.90
N ALA A 255 -17.85 -20.45 4.02
CA ALA A 255 -16.84 -19.42 4.24
C ALA A 255 -15.52 -20.05 4.71
N GLN A 256 -14.45 -19.27 4.68
CA GLN A 256 -13.15 -19.65 5.24
C GLN A 256 -12.83 -18.75 6.42
N LEU A 257 -11.89 -19.15 7.28
CA LEU A 257 -11.32 -18.23 8.26
C LEU A 257 -10.77 -17.01 7.52
N ALA A 258 -11.10 -15.83 8.02
CA ALA A 258 -10.68 -14.57 7.44
C ALA A 258 -9.17 -14.41 7.53
N LEU A 259 -8.61 -13.73 6.54
CA LEU A 259 -7.24 -13.24 6.57
C LEU A 259 -7.12 -11.99 7.42
N VAL A 260 -5.91 -11.74 7.91
CA VAL A 260 -5.63 -10.51 8.67
C VAL A 260 -5.94 -9.27 7.83
N GLY A 261 -5.49 -9.20 6.57
CA GLY A 261 -5.79 -8.08 5.69
C GLY A 261 -7.29 -7.90 5.44
N GLN A 262 -8.04 -9.00 5.29
CA GLN A 262 -9.50 -8.95 5.14
C GLN A 262 -10.19 -8.35 6.37
N LEU A 263 -9.74 -8.70 7.59
CA LEU A 263 -10.26 -8.12 8.83
C LEU A 263 -9.94 -6.62 8.93
N TYR A 264 -8.72 -6.21 8.61
CA TYR A 264 -8.32 -4.79 8.59
C TYR A 264 -9.10 -3.98 7.55
N ALA A 265 -9.30 -4.53 6.36
CA ALA A 265 -10.12 -3.91 5.32
C ALA A 265 -11.59 -3.77 5.74
N ALA A 266 -12.18 -4.79 6.37
CA ALA A 266 -13.55 -4.72 6.88
C ALA A 266 -13.68 -3.66 7.99
N TRP A 267 -12.72 -3.61 8.92
CA TRP A 267 -12.68 -2.59 9.97
C TRP A 267 -12.58 -1.17 9.38
N HIS A 268 -11.64 -0.94 8.47
CA HIS A 268 -11.36 0.39 7.92
C HIS A 268 -12.46 0.88 6.96
N PHE A 269 -12.86 0.06 5.99
CA PHE A 269 -13.77 0.50 4.93
C PHE A 269 -15.25 0.31 5.23
N ARG A 270 -15.59 -0.59 6.15
CA ARG A 270 -16.99 -0.93 6.48
C ARG A 270 -17.34 -0.66 7.94
N GLY A 271 -16.43 -0.05 8.71
CA GLY A 271 -16.63 0.25 10.12
C GLY A 271 -16.88 -1.00 10.96
N TYR A 272 -16.35 -2.16 10.54
CA TYR A 272 -16.62 -3.42 11.21
C TYR A 272 -16.06 -3.41 12.64
N ASP A 273 -16.93 -3.60 13.63
CA ASP A 273 -16.64 -3.42 15.06
C ASP A 273 -17.15 -4.62 15.87
N ARG A 274 -16.25 -5.29 16.59
CA ARG A 274 -16.55 -6.47 17.40
C ARG A 274 -15.57 -6.60 18.57
N CYS A 275 -16.10 -6.57 19.79
CA CYS A 275 -15.36 -6.71 21.04
C CYS A 275 -15.14 -8.18 21.47
N ASP A 276 -15.04 -9.10 20.52
CA ASP A 276 -14.81 -10.51 20.84
C ASP A 276 -13.58 -11.02 20.10
N GLY A 277 -12.68 -11.69 20.83
CA GLY A 277 -11.57 -12.42 20.22
C GLY A 277 -12.09 -13.50 19.27
N GLY A 278 -11.49 -13.57 18.09
CA GLY A 278 -11.81 -14.61 17.12
C GLY A 278 -10.58 -15.06 16.35
N TRP A 279 -10.55 -16.34 16.04
CA TRP A 279 -9.51 -16.95 15.22
C TRP A 279 -9.53 -16.38 13.80
N LEU A 280 -8.33 -16.17 13.27
CA LEU A 280 -8.05 -15.90 11.87
C LEU A 280 -7.26 -17.06 11.26
N ARG A 281 -7.15 -17.07 9.93
CA ARG A 281 -6.52 -18.17 9.18
C ARG A 281 -5.04 -18.38 9.51
N ASP A 282 -4.34 -17.33 9.94
CA ASP A 282 -2.93 -17.41 10.34
C ASP A 282 -2.73 -18.03 11.73
N GLY A 283 -3.81 -18.37 12.44
CA GLY A 283 -3.77 -18.85 13.82
C GLY A 283 -3.60 -17.72 14.84
N SER A 284 -3.66 -16.46 14.42
CA SER A 284 -3.77 -15.35 15.36
C SER A 284 -5.20 -15.17 15.84
N VAL A 285 -5.34 -14.63 17.05
CA VAL A 285 -6.63 -14.20 17.59
C VAL A 285 -6.65 -12.69 17.65
N ARG A 286 -7.63 -12.08 16.98
CA ARG A 286 -7.75 -10.63 16.87
C ARG A 286 -9.18 -10.18 17.13
N PHE A 287 -9.39 -8.88 17.28
CA PHE A 287 -10.71 -8.28 17.39
C PHE A 287 -10.68 -6.81 16.92
N PRO A 288 -11.55 -6.41 15.98
CA PRO A 288 -11.59 -5.05 15.45
C PRO A 288 -12.45 -4.14 16.33
N ILE A 289 -11.91 -2.99 16.73
CA ILE A 289 -12.65 -1.97 17.48
C ILE A 289 -12.81 -0.73 16.61
N GLY A 290 -14.04 -0.52 16.13
CA GLY A 290 -14.44 0.69 15.42
C GLY A 290 -14.66 1.84 16.40
N THR A 291 -15.52 1.63 17.40
CA THR A 291 -15.79 2.61 18.47
C THR A 291 -15.10 2.20 19.77
N PRO A 292 -14.09 2.94 20.24
CA PRO A 292 -13.37 2.64 21.48
C PRO A 292 -14.30 2.58 22.70
N ARG A 293 -14.08 1.60 23.58
CA ARG A 293 -14.92 1.36 24.77
C ARG A 293 -14.13 0.67 25.87
N ALA A 294 -14.40 1.03 27.12
CA ALA A 294 -13.55 0.69 28.27
C ALA A 294 -13.30 -0.82 28.44
N ARG A 295 -14.28 -1.68 28.14
CA ARG A 295 -14.18 -3.14 28.30
C ARG A 295 -13.64 -3.89 27.07
N CYS A 296 -13.22 -3.17 26.02
CA CYS A 296 -12.83 -3.75 24.73
C CYS A 296 -11.42 -3.33 24.33
N GLY A 297 -10.44 -3.78 25.11
CA GLY A 297 -9.02 -3.49 24.90
C GLY A 297 -8.47 -2.34 25.74
N GLY A 298 -9.31 -1.58 26.45
CA GLY A 298 -8.88 -0.59 27.46
C GLY A 298 -8.09 0.61 26.93
N ILE A 299 -8.06 0.79 25.61
CA ILE A 299 -7.27 1.80 24.90
C ILE A 299 -8.23 2.75 24.16
N PRO A 300 -8.02 4.07 24.17
CA PRO A 300 -8.97 5.05 23.63
C PRO A 300 -8.94 5.18 22.10
N GLU A 301 -8.10 4.43 21.37
CA GLU A 301 -8.05 4.49 19.90
C GLU A 301 -8.80 3.33 19.22
N SER A 302 -9.34 3.60 18.03
CA SER A 302 -9.88 2.56 17.14
C SER A 302 -8.76 1.72 16.54
N GLY A 303 -9.02 0.45 16.26
CA GLY A 303 -8.02 -0.41 15.62
C GLY A 303 -8.33 -1.90 15.76
N VAL A 304 -7.63 -2.71 14.99
CA VAL A 304 -7.64 -4.16 15.17
C VAL A 304 -6.63 -4.55 16.23
N ARG A 305 -7.13 -5.09 17.34
CA ARG A 305 -6.34 -5.55 18.48
C ARG A 305 -6.01 -7.03 18.32
N SER A 306 -4.94 -7.48 18.96
CA SER A 306 -4.42 -8.85 18.83
C SER A 306 -4.06 -9.43 20.18
N PHE A 307 -4.49 -10.67 20.44
CA PHE A 307 -4.01 -11.51 21.53
C PHE A 307 -2.78 -12.34 21.12
N GLY A 308 -2.24 -12.11 19.92
CA GLY A 308 -1.12 -12.86 19.38
C GLY A 308 -1.56 -14.22 18.83
N PHE A 309 -0.72 -15.24 19.06
CA PHE A 309 -0.90 -16.62 18.60
C PHE A 309 -1.04 -17.52 19.84
N PRO A 310 -2.24 -17.63 20.43
CA PRO A 310 -2.48 -18.53 21.55
C PRO A 310 -2.41 -20.00 21.10
N ASP A 311 -2.42 -20.94 22.05
CA ASP A 311 -2.47 -22.36 21.75
C ASP A 311 -3.68 -22.69 20.86
N ASN A 312 -3.42 -23.30 19.70
CA ASN A 312 -4.42 -23.63 18.69
C ASN A 312 -5.49 -24.61 19.20
N THR A 313 -5.24 -25.31 20.31
CA THR A 313 -6.20 -26.21 20.98
C THR A 313 -7.07 -25.49 22.02
N SER A 314 -6.80 -24.22 22.31
CA SER A 314 -7.59 -23.43 23.26
C SER A 314 -9.02 -23.22 22.77
N HIS A 315 -10.00 -23.47 23.64
CA HIS A 315 -11.42 -23.31 23.37
C HIS A 315 -11.97 -22.04 24.02
N LEU A 316 -11.47 -20.87 23.60
CA LEU A 316 -11.85 -19.59 24.22
C LEU A 316 -12.41 -18.57 23.24
N TYR A 317 -12.17 -18.73 21.94
CA TYR A 317 -12.40 -17.69 20.95
C TYR A 317 -13.40 -18.12 19.89
N GLY A 318 -14.14 -17.16 19.35
CA GLY A 318 -15.00 -17.37 18.19
C GLY A 318 -14.20 -17.44 16.90
N ALA A 319 -14.87 -17.23 15.76
CA ALA A 319 -14.24 -17.26 14.44
C ALA A 319 -14.59 -16.01 13.64
N TYR A 320 -13.59 -15.36 13.04
CA TYR A 320 -13.85 -14.42 11.95
C TYR A 320 -13.79 -15.18 10.63
N CYS A 321 -14.89 -15.14 9.88
CA CYS A 321 -15.03 -15.83 8.61
C CYS A 321 -15.13 -14.82 7.47
N TYR A 322 -14.70 -15.21 6.28
CA TYR A 322 -14.77 -14.42 5.06
C TYR A 322 -15.45 -15.20 3.93
N ARG A 323 -16.35 -14.54 3.21
CA ARG A 323 -17.02 -15.02 2.00
C ARG A 323 -17.07 -13.92 0.95
#